data_AF-V9Z7C9-F1
#
_entry.id   AF-V9Z7C9-F1
#
_cell.length_a   1.000
_cell.length_b   1.000
_cell.length_c   1.000
_cell.angle_alpha   90.00
_cell.angle_beta   90.00
_cell.angle_gamma   90.00
#
_symmetry.space_group_name_H-M   'P 1'
#
loop_
_entity.id
_entity.type
_entity.pdbx_description
1 polymer ?
#
loop_
_entity_poly.entity_id
_entity_poly.type
_entity_poly.pdbx_seq_one_letter_code
_entity_poly.pdbx_strand_id
1 'polypeptide(L)'
;MGDIIRPEPAQRCLWCGQQLGEGSPHRRYCSRPRLCRDKAYRNRRRARGLARERGVLASAGYELDQQLQALREVLLRAVLQEDAWRGVFAAAAAGLEARTTELVRVCVLEERAAGTSWEEIGEPFGISADAARKRWGHWRLLAPDELPGL
;
A
#
# COMPACT_ATOMS: atom_id res chain seq x y z
N MET A 1 -0.23 -28.62 -51.98
CA MET A 1 -0.56 -28.12 -50.63
C MET A 1 0.55 -27.16 -50.25
N GLY A 2 0.32 -25.85 -50.41
CA GLY A 2 1.27 -24.83 -49.98
C GLY A 2 1.07 -24.57 -48.50
N ASP A 3 2.10 -24.85 -47.69
CA ASP A 3 2.07 -24.53 -46.27
C ASP A 3 1.95 -23.01 -46.09
N ILE A 4 0.85 -22.61 -45.46
CA ILE A 4 0.64 -21.23 -45.01
C ILE A 4 1.61 -21.03 -43.85
N ILE A 5 2.79 -20.46 -44.14
CA ILE A 5 3.69 -19.95 -43.11
C ILE A 5 2.93 -18.85 -42.36
N ARG A 6 2.38 -19.19 -41.18
CA ARG A 6 1.81 -18.20 -40.28
C ARG A 6 2.96 -17.34 -39.78
N PRO A 7 2.99 -16.02 -40.06
CA PRO A 7 4.04 -15.17 -39.53
C PRO A 7 3.97 -15.20 -38.00
N GLU A 8 5.12 -15.43 -37.35
CA GLU A 8 5.26 -15.30 -35.91
C GLU A 8 4.72 -13.93 -35.46
N PRO A 9 3.95 -13.86 -34.36
CA PRO A 9 3.36 -12.59 -33.93
C PRO A 9 4.49 -11.59 -33.69
N ALA A 10 4.51 -10.52 -34.48
CA ALA A 10 5.50 -9.46 -34.38
C ALA A 10 5.63 -9.01 -32.91
N GLN A 11 6.84 -9.15 -32.36
CA GLN A 11 7.12 -8.86 -30.96
C GLN A 11 6.71 -7.42 -30.64
N ARG A 12 5.97 -7.21 -29.54
CA ARG A 12 5.48 -5.90 -29.14
C ARG A 12 6.30 -5.31 -28.01
N CYS A 13 6.44 -3.98 -28.01
CA CYS A 13 7.04 -3.25 -26.91
C CYS A 13 6.23 -3.45 -25.62
N LEU A 14 6.87 -3.89 -24.54
CA LEU A 14 6.23 -4.14 -23.24
C LEU A 14 5.74 -2.86 -22.53
N TRP A 15 5.99 -1.68 -23.08
CA TRP A 15 5.54 -0.41 -22.50
C TRP A 15 4.44 0.27 -23.31
N CYS A 16 4.64 0.45 -24.62
CA CYS A 16 3.69 1.17 -25.47
C CYS A 16 2.87 0.28 -26.42
N GLY A 17 3.10 -1.04 -26.42
CA GLY A 17 2.35 -1.99 -27.25
C GLY A 17 2.63 -1.95 -28.76
N GLN A 18 3.46 -1.01 -29.23
CA GLN A 18 3.87 -0.88 -30.62
C GLN A 18 4.64 -2.12 -31.10
N GLN A 19 4.46 -2.50 -32.36
CA GLN A 19 5.27 -3.56 -32.98
C GLN A 19 6.74 -3.14 -32.99
N LEU A 20 7.60 -4.05 -32.58
CA LEU A 20 9.04 -3.87 -32.67
C LEU A 20 9.44 -4.25 -34.10
N GLY A 21 9.99 -3.28 -34.83
CA GLY A 21 10.55 -3.53 -36.16
C GLY A 21 11.76 -4.47 -36.10
N GLU A 22 12.33 -4.78 -37.26
CA GLU A 22 13.45 -5.69 -37.42
C GLU A 22 14.59 -5.41 -36.41
N GLY A 23 15.03 -6.46 -35.76
CA GLY A 23 15.97 -6.38 -34.65
C GLY A 23 16.06 -7.69 -33.89
N SER A 24 16.87 -7.68 -32.82
CA SER A 24 17.04 -8.87 -31.98
C SER A 24 15.69 -9.43 -31.50
N PRO A 25 15.46 -10.75 -31.60
CA PRO A 25 14.24 -11.41 -31.14
C PRO A 25 14.03 -11.33 -29.62
N HIS A 26 15.02 -10.82 -28.88
CA HIS A 26 14.94 -10.59 -27.43
C HIS A 26 14.65 -9.13 -27.06
N ARG A 27 14.33 -8.28 -28.05
CA ARG A 27 14.06 -6.86 -27.80
C ARG A 27 12.72 -6.72 -27.08
N ARG A 28 12.73 -6.05 -25.91
CA ARG A 28 11.53 -5.85 -25.08
C ARG A 28 10.91 -4.45 -25.19
N TYR A 29 11.64 -3.49 -25.73
CA TYR A 29 11.25 -2.07 -25.80
C TYR A 29 11.68 -1.42 -27.11
N CYS A 30 11.04 -0.31 -27.48
CA CYS A 30 11.42 0.50 -28.64
C CYS A 30 12.91 0.87 -28.62
N SER A 31 13.56 0.78 -29.77
CA SER A 31 15.01 0.95 -29.94
C SER A 31 15.45 2.41 -29.74
N ARG A 32 14.75 3.36 -30.38
CA ARG A 32 14.95 4.79 -30.21
C ARG A 32 13.66 5.59 -30.45
N PRO A 33 13.47 6.71 -29.74
CA PRO A 33 14.18 7.07 -28.51
C PRO A 33 13.87 6.07 -27.37
N ARG A 34 14.80 5.84 -26.43
CA ARG A 34 14.69 4.82 -25.34
C ARG A 34 13.63 5.12 -24.28
N LEU A 35 12.70 6.04 -24.55
CA LEU A 35 11.67 6.53 -23.63
C LEU A 35 10.85 5.40 -23.00
N CYS A 36 10.51 4.37 -23.76
CA CYS A 36 9.75 3.22 -23.25
C CYS A 36 10.53 2.42 -22.20
N ARG A 37 11.82 2.19 -22.43
CA ARG A 37 12.70 1.51 -21.46
C ARG A 37 12.87 2.35 -20.21
N ASP A 38 13.10 3.65 -20.36
CA ASP A 38 13.34 4.55 -19.23
C ASP A 38 12.08 4.81 -18.42
N LYS A 39 10.91 4.91 -19.08
CA LYS A 39 9.61 4.96 -18.40
C LYS A 39 9.32 3.65 -17.66
N ALA A 40 9.53 2.49 -18.30
CA ALA A 40 9.37 1.19 -17.65
C ALA A 40 10.34 1.01 -16.46
N TYR A 41 11.58 1.50 -16.57
CA TYR A 41 12.54 1.49 -15.47
C TYR A 41 12.11 2.42 -14.33
N ARG A 42 11.72 3.67 -14.63
CA ARG A 42 11.22 4.63 -13.64
C ARG A 42 9.97 4.10 -12.93
N ASN A 43 9.02 3.52 -13.68
CA ASN A 43 7.82 2.92 -13.12
C ASN A 43 8.17 1.73 -12.22
N ARG A 44 9.01 0.79 -12.66
CA ARG A 44 9.48 -0.32 -11.80
C ARG A 44 10.24 0.16 -10.57
N ARG A 45 11.04 1.22 -10.70
CA ARG A 45 11.77 1.82 -9.58
C ARG A 45 10.80 2.46 -8.57
N ARG A 46 9.76 3.14 -9.05
CA ARG A 46 8.66 3.63 -8.21
C ARG A 46 7.93 2.46 -7.53
N ALA A 47 7.52 1.45 -8.29
CA ALA A 47 6.82 0.28 -7.75
C ALA A 47 7.64 -0.51 -6.71
N ARG A 48 8.95 -0.65 -6.91
CA ARG A 48 9.86 -1.24 -5.90
C ARG A 48 10.02 -0.38 -4.67
N GLY A 49 10.08 0.94 -4.85
CA GLY A 49 10.05 1.91 -3.76
C GLY A 49 8.67 2.10 -3.13
N LEU A 50 7.66 1.30 -3.51
CA LEU A 50 6.34 1.21 -2.87
C LEU A 50 6.07 -0.21 -2.32
N ALA A 51 6.98 -1.16 -2.56
CA ALA A 51 6.78 -2.57 -2.20
C ALA A 51 6.97 -2.81 -0.69
N ARG A 52 7.87 -2.05 -0.06
CA ARG A 52 8.07 -2.10 1.40
C ARG A 52 6.83 -1.54 2.10
N GLU A 53 6.30 -0.46 1.58
CA GLU A 53 5.16 0.27 2.11
C GLU A 53 3.87 -0.55 2.01
N ARG A 54 3.67 -1.27 0.90
CA ARG A 54 2.59 -2.27 0.77
C ARG A 54 2.72 -3.44 1.76
N GLY A 55 3.95 -3.86 2.07
CA GLY A 55 4.20 -4.86 3.11
C GLY A 55 3.83 -4.34 4.51
N VAL A 56 4.16 -3.07 4.79
CA VAL A 56 3.78 -2.39 6.04
C VAL A 56 2.27 -2.28 6.16
N LEU A 57 1.56 -1.96 5.08
CA LEU A 57 0.10 -1.91 5.06
C LEU A 57 -0.53 -3.27 5.40
N ALA A 58 -0.02 -4.34 4.80
CA ALA A 58 -0.48 -5.69 5.09
C ALA A 58 -0.21 -6.07 6.57
N SER A 59 0.95 -5.73 7.12
CA SER A 59 1.27 -5.94 8.54
C SER A 59 0.33 -5.18 9.46
N ALA A 60 0.10 -3.88 9.19
CA ALA A 60 -0.79 -3.05 9.98
C ALA A 60 -2.23 -3.59 9.98
N GLY A 61 -2.72 -4.08 8.84
CA GLY A 61 -4.02 -4.74 8.75
C GLY A 61 -4.09 -6.03 9.57
N TYR A 62 -3.06 -6.86 9.50
CA TYR A 62 -2.97 -8.11 10.27
C TYR A 62 -2.89 -7.87 11.79
N GLU A 63 -2.13 -6.88 12.23
CA GLU A 63 -2.02 -6.49 13.64
C GLU A 63 -3.34 -5.94 14.19
N LEU A 64 -4.09 -5.17 13.38
CA LEU A 64 -5.42 -4.71 13.76
C LEU A 64 -6.40 -5.87 13.94
N ASP A 65 -6.37 -6.85 13.03
CA ASP A 65 -7.21 -8.05 13.15
C ASP A 65 -6.90 -8.84 14.44
N GLN A 66 -5.63 -9.07 14.75
CA GLN A 66 -5.23 -9.69 16.02
C GLN A 66 -5.71 -8.90 17.24
N GLN A 67 -5.60 -7.57 17.21
CA GLN A 67 -6.06 -6.72 18.30
C GLN A 67 -7.59 -6.78 18.48
N LEU A 68 -8.36 -6.87 17.39
CA LEU A 68 -9.80 -7.04 17.43
C LEU A 68 -10.20 -8.40 18.02
N GLN A 69 -9.48 -9.46 17.67
CA GLN A 69 -9.67 -10.79 18.26
C GLN A 69 -9.37 -10.77 19.77
N ALA A 70 -8.25 -10.17 20.18
CA ALA A 70 -7.88 -10.05 21.59
C ALA A 70 -8.90 -9.21 22.38
N LEU A 71 -9.37 -8.09 21.83
CA LEU A 71 -10.41 -7.26 22.44
C LEU A 71 -11.70 -8.07 22.61
N ARG A 72 -12.11 -8.85 21.60
CA ARG A 72 -13.28 -9.71 21.69
C ARG A 72 -13.14 -10.72 22.85
N GLU A 73 -11.99 -11.36 22.98
CA GLU A 73 -11.74 -12.30 24.10
C GLU A 73 -11.79 -11.61 25.46
N VAL A 74 -11.15 -10.45 25.59
CA VAL A 74 -11.18 -9.64 26.81
C VAL A 74 -12.62 -9.28 27.19
N LEU A 75 -13.42 -8.81 26.24
CA LEU A 75 -14.82 -8.48 26.47
C LEU A 75 -15.63 -9.70 26.87
N LEU A 76 -15.43 -10.85 26.21
CA LEU A 76 -16.14 -12.08 26.57
C LEU A 76 -15.80 -12.55 27.99
N ARG A 77 -14.53 -12.53 28.39
CA ARG A 77 -14.11 -12.91 29.76
C ARG A 77 -14.63 -11.92 30.80
N ALA A 78 -14.43 -10.63 30.56
CA ALA A 78 -14.81 -9.59 31.49
C ALA A 78 -16.34 -9.48 31.67
N VAL A 79 -17.13 -9.71 30.62
CA VAL A 79 -18.61 -9.57 30.65
C VAL A 79 -19.30 -10.88 31.01
N LEU A 80 -18.88 -12.02 30.47
CA LEU A 80 -19.60 -13.28 30.67
C LEU A 80 -19.07 -14.11 31.83
N GLN A 81 -17.80 -13.92 32.20
CA GLN A 81 -17.14 -14.70 33.25
C GLN A 81 -16.89 -13.86 34.51
N GLU A 82 -17.34 -12.60 34.52
CA GLU A 82 -17.15 -11.63 35.60
C GLU A 82 -15.68 -11.43 36.01
N ASP A 83 -14.75 -11.81 35.14
CA ASP A 83 -13.30 -11.79 35.36
C ASP A 83 -12.69 -10.49 34.82
N ALA A 84 -13.22 -9.36 35.29
CA ALA A 84 -12.79 -8.03 34.88
C ALA A 84 -11.89 -7.39 35.95
N TRP A 85 -10.61 -7.19 35.65
CA TRP A 85 -9.74 -6.36 36.49
C TRP A 85 -9.88 -4.87 36.15
N ARG A 86 -9.60 -4.00 37.13
CA ARG A 86 -9.77 -2.55 36.99
C ARG A 86 -8.91 -1.98 35.87
N GLY A 87 -9.55 -1.41 34.85
CA GLY A 87 -8.86 -0.75 33.73
C GLY A 87 -8.69 -1.64 32.49
N VAL A 88 -9.11 -2.91 32.52
CA VAL A 88 -8.99 -3.83 31.38
C VAL A 88 -9.66 -3.28 30.10
N PHE A 89 -10.83 -2.65 30.23
CA PHE A 89 -11.55 -2.06 29.09
C PHE A 89 -10.83 -0.85 28.52
N ALA A 90 -10.26 0.00 29.38
CA ALA A 90 -9.49 1.16 28.95
C ALA A 90 -8.20 0.74 28.24
N ALA A 91 -7.50 -0.26 28.77
CA ALA A 91 -6.30 -0.83 28.14
C ALA A 91 -6.62 -1.43 26.75
N ALA A 92 -7.72 -2.17 26.64
CA ALA A 92 -8.13 -2.77 25.38
C ALA A 92 -8.56 -1.71 24.34
N ALA A 93 -9.29 -0.67 24.76
CA ALA A 93 -9.65 0.47 23.92
C ALA A 93 -8.42 1.24 23.43
N ALA A 94 -7.46 1.52 24.32
CA ALA A 94 -6.20 2.19 23.97
C ALA A 94 -5.38 1.38 22.95
N GLY A 95 -5.33 0.05 23.10
CA GLY A 95 -4.69 -0.83 22.13
C GLY A 95 -5.33 -0.78 20.75
N LEU A 96 -6.67 -0.77 20.69
CA LEU A 96 -7.39 -0.62 19.43
C LEU A 96 -7.15 0.75 18.77
N GLU A 97 -7.26 1.83 19.55
CA GLU A 97 -7.02 3.20 19.08
C GLU A 97 -5.62 3.35 18.46
N ALA A 98 -4.58 2.81 19.12
CA ALA A 98 -3.22 2.84 18.63
C ALA A 98 -3.09 2.10 17.29
N ARG A 99 -3.65 0.89 17.16
CA ARG A 99 -3.56 0.09 15.93
C ARG A 99 -4.36 0.70 14.77
N THR A 100 -5.54 1.23 15.03
CA THR A 100 -6.32 1.95 14.02
C THR A 100 -5.58 3.21 13.55
N THR A 101 -4.94 3.94 14.46
CA THR A 101 -4.15 5.12 14.12
C THR A 101 -2.98 4.77 13.20
N GLU A 102 -2.25 3.68 13.49
CA GLU A 102 -1.14 3.25 12.64
C GLU A 102 -1.63 2.76 11.27
N LEU A 103 -2.75 2.03 11.20
CA LEU A 103 -3.35 1.65 9.92
C LEU A 103 -3.72 2.89 9.08
N VAL A 104 -4.39 3.87 9.69
CA VAL A 104 -4.74 5.14 9.01
C VAL A 104 -3.48 5.85 8.52
N ARG A 105 -2.41 5.86 9.32
CA ARG A 105 -1.13 6.43 8.94
C ARG A 105 -0.57 5.80 7.68
N VAL A 106 -0.49 4.48 7.62
CA VAL A 106 0.07 3.78 6.46
C VAL A 106 -0.81 3.99 5.22
N CYS A 107 -2.13 3.91 5.36
CA CYS A 107 -3.07 4.18 4.25
C CYS A 107 -2.90 5.60 3.69
N VAL A 108 -2.85 6.62 4.56
CA VAL A 108 -2.68 8.01 4.13
C VAL A 108 -1.35 8.22 3.42
N LEU A 109 -0.27 7.60 3.91
CA LEU A 109 1.05 7.71 3.27
C LEU A 109 1.08 7.03 1.90
N GLU A 110 0.44 5.87 1.75
CA GLU A 110 0.28 5.18 0.46
C GLU A 110 -0.52 6.01 -0.55
N GLU A 111 -1.67 6.58 -0.13
CA GLU A 111 -2.49 7.47 -0.97
C GLU A 111 -1.70 8.72 -1.39
N ARG A 112 -0.97 9.34 -0.46
CA ARG A 112 -0.10 10.49 -0.77
C ARG A 112 1.02 10.12 -1.75
N ALA A 113 1.58 8.92 -1.65
CA ALA A 113 2.59 8.42 -2.57
C ALA A 113 2.00 8.08 -3.96
N ALA A 114 0.73 7.67 -4.02
CA ALA A 114 -0.03 7.47 -5.26
C ALA A 114 -0.41 8.79 -5.94
N GLY A 115 -0.35 9.92 -5.22
CA GLY A 115 -0.62 11.26 -5.72
C GLY A 115 -2.01 11.79 -5.36
N THR A 116 -2.76 11.06 -4.55
CA THR A 116 -4.11 11.45 -4.07
C THR A 116 -4.04 12.75 -3.30
N SER A 117 -4.96 13.67 -3.60
CA SER A 117 -5.00 15.00 -2.99
C SER A 117 -5.46 14.96 -1.53
N TRP A 118 -5.19 16.02 -0.77
CA TRP A 118 -5.68 16.12 0.62
C TRP A 118 -7.21 16.22 0.71
N GLU A 119 -7.87 16.70 -0.35
CA GLU A 119 -9.32 16.74 -0.45
C GLU A 119 -9.89 15.32 -0.58
N GLU A 120 -9.38 14.54 -1.53
CA GLU A 120 -9.77 13.14 -1.73
C GLU A 120 -9.45 12.26 -0.51
N ILE A 121 -8.33 12.51 0.19
CA ILE A 121 -7.99 11.77 1.41
C ILE A 121 -8.89 12.18 2.59
N GLY A 122 -9.29 13.45 2.68
CA GLY A 122 -10.09 13.98 3.79
C GLY A 122 -11.58 13.64 3.70
N GLU A 123 -12.12 13.49 2.49
CA GLU A 123 -13.54 13.25 2.23
C GLU A 123 -14.12 12.04 2.98
N PRO A 124 -13.49 10.85 2.99
CA PRO A 124 -14.00 9.69 3.72
C PRO A 124 -14.02 9.88 5.25
N PHE A 125 -13.24 10.82 5.77
CA PHE A 125 -13.18 11.15 7.19
C PHE A 125 -14.08 12.34 7.56
N GLY A 126 -14.80 12.90 6.59
CA GLY A 126 -15.66 14.07 6.80
C GLY A 126 -14.90 15.34 7.17
N ILE A 127 -13.64 15.49 6.73
CA ILE A 127 -12.81 16.65 7.04
C ILE A 127 -12.33 17.38 5.77
N SER A 128 -12.08 18.69 5.91
CA SER A 128 -11.55 19.49 4.80
C SER A 128 -10.10 19.15 4.45
N ALA A 129 -9.68 19.54 3.25
CA ALA A 129 -8.30 19.35 2.78
C ALA A 129 -7.26 19.98 3.73
N ASP A 130 -7.52 21.18 4.26
CA ASP A 130 -6.63 21.85 5.22
C ASP A 130 -6.57 21.12 6.56
N ALA A 131 -7.71 20.60 7.04
CA ALA A 131 -7.76 19.80 8.26
C ALA A 131 -7.00 18.47 8.08
N ALA A 132 -7.18 17.79 6.95
CA ALA A 132 -6.43 16.59 6.59
C ALA A 132 -4.92 16.86 6.52
N ARG A 133 -4.50 17.92 5.83
CA ARG A 133 -3.08 18.33 5.74
C ARG A 133 -2.51 18.67 7.11
N LYS A 134 -3.23 19.41 7.95
CA LYS A 134 -2.78 19.74 9.31
C LYS A 134 -2.63 18.47 10.16
N ARG A 135 -3.59 17.55 10.05
CA ARG A 135 -3.62 16.31 10.83
C ARG A 135 -2.56 15.30 10.42
N TRP A 136 -2.30 15.15 9.12
CA TRP A 136 -1.47 14.04 8.60
C TRP A 136 -0.27 14.47 7.77
N GLY A 137 -0.15 15.75 7.39
CA GLY A 137 0.91 16.22 6.51
C GLY A 137 2.32 16.13 7.09
N HIS A 138 2.44 15.90 8.39
CA HIS A 138 3.72 15.69 9.08
C HIS A 138 4.07 14.20 9.25
N TRP A 139 3.16 13.29 8.92
CA TRP A 139 3.38 11.86 9.07
C TRP A 139 4.45 11.34 8.10
N ARG A 140 5.15 10.30 8.56
CA ARG A 140 6.17 9.53 7.81
C ARG A 140 6.07 8.08 8.22
N LEU A 141 6.57 7.14 7.44
CA LEU A 141 6.71 5.76 7.93
C LEU A 141 7.79 5.77 9.01
N LEU A 142 7.51 5.17 10.16
CA LEU A 142 8.55 4.91 11.17
C LEU A 142 9.47 3.84 10.63
N ALA A 143 10.77 4.00 10.86
CA ALA A 143 11.68 2.89 10.67
C ALA A 143 11.40 1.80 11.73
N PRO A 144 11.69 0.51 11.47
CA PRO A 144 11.40 -0.58 12.41
C PRO A 144 12.00 -0.39 13.82
N ASP A 145 13.11 0.34 13.89
CA ASP A 145 13.84 0.75 15.10
C ASP A 145 13.20 1.93 15.84
N GLU A 146 12.21 2.60 15.24
CA GLU A 146 11.47 3.72 15.82
C GLU A 146 10.06 3.31 16.29
N LEU A 147 9.69 2.04 16.16
CA LEU A 147 8.41 1.51 16.65
C LEU A 147 8.46 1.37 18.18
N PRO A 148 7.59 2.06 18.93
CA PRO A 148 7.55 1.90 20.38
C PRO A 148 7.03 0.50 20.75
N GLY A 149 7.87 -0.30 21.41
CA GLY A 149 7.47 -1.55 22.06
C GLY A 149 7.82 -2.87 21.35
N LEU A 150 8.89 -2.91 20.55
CA LEU A 150 9.62 -4.17 20.28
C LEU A 150 10.73 -4.39 21.32
#